data_AF-A0AAD7T0T9-F1
#
_entry.id   AF-A0AAD7T0T9-F1
#
_cell.length_a   1.000
_cell.length_b   1.000
_cell.length_c   1.000
_cell.angle_alpha   90.00
_cell.angle_beta   90.00
_cell.angle_gamma   90.00
#
_symmetry.space_group_name_H-M   'P 1'
#
loop_
_entity.id
_entity.type
_entity.pdbx_description
1 polymer ?
#
loop_
_entity_poly.entity_id
_entity_poly.type
_entity_poly.pdbx_seq_one_letter_code
_entity_poly.pdbx_strand_id
1 'polypeptide(L)'
;MAMERPYPCQDLFMYCQEQGGVLNEDKAHNVTRQLLGALQHCHDHGVVHRDVKPENILIQTETQEIKLIDFGCGDPLMDTPYTEFSGPNLISTAFN
;
A
#
# COMPACT_ATOMS: atom_id res chain seq x y z
N MET A 1 -7.55 6.91 13.51
CA MET A 1 -7.87 7.62 12.25
C MET A 1 -8.84 6.73 11.49
N ALA A 2 -10.03 7.21 11.12
CA ALA A 2 -10.99 6.43 10.34
C ALA A 2 -10.77 6.74 8.85
N MET A 3 -10.37 5.73 8.07
CA MET A 3 -10.27 5.85 6.61
C MET A 3 -11.54 5.30 5.97
N GLU A 4 -11.97 5.90 4.86
CA GLU A 4 -13.07 5.38 4.05
C GLU A 4 -12.70 3.99 3.52
N ARG A 5 -13.54 2.98 3.82
CA ARG A 5 -13.39 1.64 3.27
C ARG A 5 -14.45 1.44 2.19
N PRO A 6 -14.08 1.42 0.90
CA PRO A 6 -15.04 1.19 -0.17
C PRO A 6 -15.69 -0.19 -0.03
N TYR A 7 -16.94 -0.35 -0.46
CA TYR A 7 -17.63 -1.63 -0.46
C TYR A 7 -18.28 -1.88 -1.83
N PRO A 8 -18.13 -3.08 -2.43
CA PRO A 8 -17.33 -4.22 -1.96
C PRO A 8 -15.82 -4.02 -2.20
N CYS A 9 -14.97 -4.26 -1.18
CA CYS A 9 -13.51 -4.29 -1.35
C CYS A 9 -12.84 -5.41 -0.55
N GLN A 10 -11.66 -5.80 -1.00
CA GLN A 10 -10.74 -6.70 -0.29
C GLN A 10 -9.29 -6.24 -0.52
N ASP A 11 -8.35 -6.78 0.24
CA ASP A 11 -6.93 -6.54 -0.06
C ASP A 11 -6.51 -7.29 -1.34
N LEU A 12 -5.48 -6.77 -2.00
CA LEU A 12 -5.02 -7.27 -3.29
C LEU A 12 -4.39 -8.67 -3.15
N PHE A 13 -3.86 -9.02 -1.97
CA PHE A 13 -3.34 -10.36 -1.71
C PHE A 13 -4.46 -11.42 -1.80
N MET A 14 -5.57 -11.21 -1.10
CA MET A 14 -6.73 -12.09 -1.15
C MET A 14 -7.36 -12.11 -2.55
N TYR A 15 -7.49 -10.96 -3.19
CA TYR A 15 -7.96 -10.88 -4.57
C TYR A 15 -7.12 -11.74 -5.52
N CYS A 16 -5.78 -11.64 -5.45
CA CYS A 16 -4.88 -12.46 -6.25
C CYS A 16 -5.08 -13.97 -5.99
N GLN A 17 -5.24 -14.40 -4.74
CA GLN A 17 -5.49 -15.81 -4.42
C GLN A 17 -6.79 -16.32 -5.03
N GLU A 18 -7.86 -15.53 -4.98
CA GLU A 18 -9.14 -15.88 -5.62
C GLU A 18 -9.03 -16.00 -7.15
N GLN A 19 -8.06 -15.32 -7.77
CA GLN A 19 -7.78 -15.41 -9.20
C GLN A 19 -6.81 -16.57 -9.57
N GLY A 20 -6.48 -17.46 -8.63
CA GLY A 20 -5.52 -18.55 -8.85
C GLY A 20 -4.06 -18.19 -8.52
N GLY A 21 -3.85 -17.16 -7.71
CA GLY A 21 -2.55 -16.72 -7.20
C GLY A 21 -1.79 -15.76 -8.13
N VAL A 22 -2.24 -15.58 -9.37
CA VAL A 22 -1.59 -14.71 -10.37
C VAL A 22 -2.64 -13.91 -11.12
N LEU A 23 -2.40 -12.61 -11.31
CA LEU A 23 -3.22 -11.77 -12.18
C LEU A 23 -2.79 -11.92 -13.64
N ASN A 24 -3.73 -11.86 -14.56
CA ASN A 24 -3.39 -11.70 -15.97
C ASN A 24 -2.74 -10.32 -16.22
N GLU A 25 -2.08 -10.20 -17.37
CA GLU A 25 -1.28 -9.01 -17.71
C GLU A 25 -2.12 -7.72 -17.73
N ASP A 26 -3.35 -7.77 -18.26
CA ASP A 26 -4.24 -6.60 -18.31
C ASP A 26 -4.60 -6.09 -16.90
N LYS A 27 -4.95 -7.00 -15.98
CA LYS A 27 -5.26 -6.64 -14.58
C LYS A 27 -4.02 -6.14 -13.86
N ALA A 28 -2.89 -6.84 -14.02
CA ALA A 28 -1.62 -6.42 -13.43
C ALA A 28 -1.23 -5.02 -13.90
N HIS A 29 -1.30 -4.75 -15.21
CA HIS A 29 -1.04 -3.43 -15.78
C HIS A 29 -1.95 -2.35 -15.19
N ASN A 30 -3.26 -2.60 -15.08
CA ASN A 30 -4.19 -1.63 -14.51
C ASN A 30 -3.88 -1.33 -13.04
N VAL A 31 -3.66 -2.37 -12.23
CA VAL A 31 -3.31 -2.24 -10.80
C VAL A 31 -1.99 -1.49 -10.64
N THR A 32 -0.94 -1.85 -11.39
CA THR A 32 0.36 -1.18 -11.33
C THR A 32 0.25 0.29 -11.70
N ARG A 33 -0.48 0.64 -12.76
CA ARG A 33 -0.69 2.04 -13.16
C ARG A 33 -1.32 2.87 -12.05
N GLN A 34 -2.36 2.34 -11.39
CA GLN A 34 -3.02 3.04 -10.29
C GLN A 34 -2.13 3.15 -9.04
N LEU A 35 -1.39 2.07 -8.71
CA LEU A 35 -0.43 2.06 -7.60
C LEU A 35 0.65 3.12 -7.79
N LEU A 36 1.22 3.24 -9.00
CA LEU A 36 2.20 4.27 -9.32
C LEU A 36 1.62 5.68 -9.16
N GLY A 37 0.36 5.89 -9.58
CA GLY A 37 -0.34 7.16 -9.35
C GLY A 37 -0.52 7.49 -7.86
N ALA A 38 -0.89 6.50 -7.04
CA ALA A 38 -1.02 6.66 -5.59
C ALA A 38 0.33 6.98 -4.92
N LEU A 39 1.41 6.29 -5.32
CA LEU A 39 2.75 6.54 -4.81
C LEU A 39 3.27 7.91 -5.22
N GLN A 40 3.05 8.32 -6.47
CA GLN A 40 3.38 9.67 -6.92
C GLN A 40 2.66 10.72 -6.07
N HIS A 41 1.37 10.53 -5.81
CA HIS A 41 0.62 11.43 -4.93
C HIS A 41 1.22 11.50 -3.52
N CYS A 42 1.68 10.39 -2.95
CA CYS A 42 2.37 10.40 -1.66
C CYS A 42 3.67 11.22 -1.73
N HIS A 43 4.49 10.99 -2.76
CA HIS A 43 5.76 11.69 -2.95
C HIS A 43 5.58 13.20 -3.17
N ASP A 44 4.55 13.61 -3.92
CA ASP A 44 4.22 15.03 -4.14
C ASP A 44 3.83 15.73 -2.83
N HIS A 45 3.35 14.98 -1.83
CA HIS A 45 3.05 15.46 -0.48
C HIS A 45 4.20 15.18 0.51
N GLY A 46 5.38 14.81 0.02
CA GLY A 46 6.57 14.59 0.84
C GLY A 46 6.49 13.35 1.72
N VAL A 47 5.74 12.32 1.34
CA VAL A 47 5.58 11.07 2.10
C VAL A 47 6.06 9.88 1.27
N VAL A 48 6.91 9.03 1.84
CA VAL A 48 7.24 7.70 1.29
C VAL A 48 6.50 6.65 2.09
N HIS A 49 5.80 5.72 1.41
CA HIS A 49 5.03 4.67 2.07
C HIS A 49 5.89 3.62 2.80
N ARG A 50 7.02 3.23 2.18
CA ARG A 50 8.01 2.23 2.63
C ARG A 50 7.53 0.78 2.84
N ASP A 51 6.23 0.52 2.94
CA ASP A 51 5.68 -0.84 3.10
C ASP A 51 4.68 -1.20 1.98
N VAL A 52 5.12 -1.05 0.72
CA VAL A 52 4.27 -1.37 -0.45
C VAL A 52 4.24 -2.88 -0.67
N LYS A 53 3.09 -3.48 -0.39
CA LYS A 53 2.82 -4.92 -0.59
C LYS A 53 1.32 -5.14 -0.86
N PRO A 54 0.92 -6.28 -1.45
CA PRO A 54 -0.48 -6.52 -1.82
C PRO A 54 -1.48 -6.42 -0.66
N GLU A 55 -1.07 -6.74 0.56
CA GLU A 55 -1.87 -6.63 1.79
C GLU A 55 -2.22 -5.17 2.13
N ASN A 56 -1.36 -4.24 1.73
CA ASN A 56 -1.52 -2.80 1.95
C ASN A 56 -2.20 -2.09 0.77
N ILE A 57 -2.82 -2.85 -0.14
CA ILE A 57 -3.55 -2.32 -1.29
C ILE A 57 -4.97 -2.87 -1.24
N LEU A 58 -5.95 -1.99 -1.08
CA LEU A 58 -7.36 -2.37 -1.25
C LEU A 58 -7.74 -2.30 -2.72
N ILE A 59 -8.50 -3.29 -3.20
CA ILE A 59 -9.12 -3.31 -4.52
C ILE A 59 -10.64 -3.36 -4.36
N GLN A 60 -11.35 -2.46 -5.03
CA GLN A 60 -12.79 -2.52 -5.16
C GLN A 60 -13.14 -3.55 -6.25
N THR A 61 -13.87 -4.60 -5.90
CA THR A 61 -13.96 -5.81 -6.75
C THR A 61 -14.77 -5.63 -8.03
N GLU A 62 -15.63 -4.60 -8.09
CA GLU A 62 -16.48 -4.32 -9.25
C GLU A 62 -15.77 -3.39 -10.26
N THR A 63 -15.17 -2.29 -9.78
CA THR A 63 -14.49 -1.29 -10.63
C THR A 63 -13.01 -1.58 -10.85
N GLN A 64 -12.39 -2.43 -10.01
CA GLN A 64 -10.94 -2.64 -9.95
C GLN A 64 -10.14 -1.36 -9.61
N GLU A 65 -10.80 -0.38 -8.99
CA GLU A 65 -10.11 0.77 -8.40
C GLU A 65 -9.31 0.33 -7.17
N ILE A 66 -8.07 0.82 -7.06
CA ILE A 66 -7.20 0.50 -5.91
C ILE A 66 -6.96 1.70 -5.00
N LYS A 67 -6.75 1.43 -3.72
CA LYS A 67 -6.33 2.40 -2.72
C LYS A 67 -5.17 1.84 -1.91
N LEU A 68 -4.07 2.60 -1.84
CA LEU A 68 -2.95 2.31 -0.95
C LEU A 68 -3.35 2.64 0.50
N ILE A 69 -3.09 1.71 1.42
CA ILE A 69 -3.43 1.83 2.85
C ILE A 69 -2.21 1.48 3.72
N ASP A 70 -2.32 1.77 5.01
CA ASP A 70 -1.31 1.48 6.04
C ASP A 70 0.03 2.22 5.86
N PHE A 71 -0.03 3.52 6.15
CA PHE A 71 1.13 4.41 6.25
C PHE A 71 1.84 4.30 7.61
N GLY A 72 1.63 3.21 8.39
CA GLY A 72 2.24 3.02 9.70
C GLY A 72 3.76 2.93 9.68
N CYS A 73 4.34 2.64 8.51
CA CYS A 73 5.78 2.68 8.24
C CYS A 73 6.18 3.88 7.37
N GLY A 74 5.30 4.86 7.13
CA GLY A 74 5.62 6.01 6.30
C GLY A 74 6.70 6.90 6.93
N ASP A 75 7.47 7.61 6.10
CA ASP A 75 8.43 8.63 6.53
C ASP A 75 8.34 9.85 5.61
N PRO A 76 8.80 11.05 6.03
CA PRO A 76 9.02 12.14 5.10
C PRO A 76 9.96 11.70 3.97
N LEU A 77 9.63 12.09 2.74
CA LEU A 77 10.50 11.89 1.59
C LEU A 77 11.79 12.70 1.77
N MET A 78 12.93 12.02 1.65
CA MET A 78 14.26 12.62 1.77
C MET A 78 15.07 12.35 0.50
N ASP A 79 15.91 13.32 0.12
CA ASP A 79 16.90 13.15 -0.96
C ASP A 79 18.15 12.36 -0.51
N THR A 80 18.26 12.08 0.79
CA THR A 80 19.32 11.30 1.41
C THR A 80 18.86 9.89 1.78
N PRO A 81 19.74 8.88 1.78
CA PRO A 81 19.39 7.54 2.24
C PRO A 81 18.81 7.56 3.66
N TYR A 82 17.77 6.76 3.91
CA TYR A 82 17.28 6.51 5.26
C TYR A 82 18.32 5.70 6.04
N THR A 83 18.94 6.32 7.05
CA THR A 83 19.99 5.70 7.88
C THR A 83 19.47 5.16 9.21
N GLU A 84 18.23 5.48 9.58
CA GLU A 84 17.59 5.05 10.82
C GLU A 84 16.36 4.19 10.53
N PHE A 85 16.13 3.19 11.38
CA PHE A 85 14.96 2.33 11.28
C PHE A 85 13.75 3.03 11.89
N SER A 86 12.83 3.50 11.06
CA SER A 86 11.53 4.08 11.47
C SER A 86 10.36 3.12 11.17
N GLY A 87 10.57 1.82 11.43
CA GLY A 87 9.52 0.81 11.29
C GLY A 87 8.30 1.05 12.19
N PRO A 88 7.22 0.27 12.02
CA PRO A 88 6.01 0.45 12.81
C PRO A 88 6.37 0.24 14.28
N ASN A 89 5.90 1.12 15.17
CA ASN A 89 6.20 1.17 16.62
C ASN A 89 5.81 -0.11 17.40
N LEU A 90 6.33 -1.28 17.03
CA LEU A 90 5.99 -2.58 17.59
C LEU A 90 7.17 -3.29 18.27
N ILE A 91 8.32 -2.63 18.43
CA ILE A 91 9.47 -3.20 19.15
C ILE A 91 10.20 -2.21 20.09
N SER A 92 9.50 -1.22 20.66
CA SER A 92 10.04 -0.37 21.74
C SER A 92 9.47 -0.68 23.13
N THR A 93 8.57 -1.67 23.29
CA THR A 93 8.01 -2.04 24.60
C THR A 93 8.29 -3.47 25.04
N ALA A 94 9.22 -4.16 24.38
CA ALA A 94 9.81 -5.39 24.91
C ALA A 94 11.28 -5.14 25.22
N PHE A 95 11.54 -4.45 26.34
CA PHE A 95 12.73 -4.47 27.22
C PHE A 95 12.73 -3.18 28.05
N ASN A 96 11.84 -3.15 29.04
CA ASN A 96 12.09 -2.69 30.41
C ASN A 96 10.97 -3.22 31.29
#